data_AF-A0A5C5YGP9-F1
#
_entry.id   AF-A0A5C5YGP9-F1
#
_cell.length_a   1.000
_cell.length_b   1.000
_cell.length_c   1.000
_cell.angle_alpha   90.00
_cell.angle_beta   90.00
_cell.angle_gamma   90.00
#
_symmetry.space_group_name_H-M   'P 1'
#
loop_
_entity.id
_entity.type
_entity.pdbx_description
1 polymer ?
#
loop_
_entity_poly.entity_id
_entity_poly.type
_entity_poly.pdbx_seq_one_letter_code
_entity_poly.pdbx_strand_id
1 'polypeptide(L)'
;MKRLALMFGLVALFATPSFAISEFGKQFKAKIMESELPDEYKKTVRKANCYICHVKGEKKDDVRNEYGKAVKKFLSAEDFPKEYIKSNPEEAKAKILAGFQKANELKSTDGRAFGAKIKAHELPATDAGLDD
;
A
#
# COMPACT_ATOMS: atom_id res chain seq x y z
N MET A 1 -3.14 29.33 55.09
CA MET A 1 -2.33 28.27 54.46
C MET A 1 -2.25 28.55 52.97
N LYS A 2 -1.09 29.01 52.50
CA LYS A 2 -0.77 29.22 51.08
C LYS A 2 0.07 28.04 50.64
N ARG A 3 -0.35 27.31 49.61
CA ARG A 3 0.43 26.43 48.69
C ARG A 3 -0.48 25.31 48.18
N LEU A 4 -0.83 25.35 46.91
CA LEU A 4 -0.84 24.19 46.01
C LEU A 4 -1.23 24.67 44.61
N ALA A 5 -0.22 25.18 43.91
CA ALA A 5 -0.20 25.14 42.46
C ALA A 5 0.11 23.70 42.05
N LEU A 6 -0.66 23.12 41.12
CA LEU A 6 -0.24 21.97 40.31
C LEU A 6 -1.10 22.01 39.04
N MET A 7 -0.62 22.66 37.98
CA MET A 7 -0.08 21.97 36.79
C MET A 7 -1.14 21.04 36.14
N PHE A 8 -2.06 21.65 35.39
CA PHE A 8 -2.82 20.94 34.38
C PHE A 8 -1.87 20.67 33.21
N GLY A 9 -1.18 19.52 33.27
CA GLY A 9 -0.26 19.05 32.26
C GLY A 9 -0.99 18.88 30.94
N LEU A 10 -0.55 19.65 29.94
CA LEU A 10 -0.93 19.51 28.54
C LEU A 10 -0.41 18.14 28.06
N VAL A 11 -1.22 17.10 28.17
CA VAL A 11 -0.96 15.81 27.53
C VAL A 11 -1.07 16.04 26.02
N ALA A 12 0.07 16.31 25.40
CA ALA A 12 0.21 16.33 23.96
C ALA A 12 -0.33 15.00 23.41
N LEU A 13 -1.41 15.11 22.65
CA LEU A 13 -1.99 14.04 21.84
C LEU A 13 -0.92 13.55 20.86
N PHE A 14 -0.15 12.54 21.24
CA PHE A 14 0.53 11.67 20.29
C PHE A 14 -0.53 10.82 19.60
N ALA A 15 -1.37 11.44 18.77
CA ALA A 15 -2.14 10.75 17.77
C ALA A 15 -1.13 10.12 16.81
N THR A 16 -0.76 8.86 17.04
CA THR A 16 -0.06 8.09 16.02
C THR A 16 -0.99 8.03 14.81
N PRO A 17 -0.53 8.43 13.61
CA PRO A 17 -1.39 8.41 12.43
C PRO A 17 -1.94 7.00 12.23
N SER A 18 -3.26 6.94 12.03
CA SER A 18 -4.07 5.74 11.87
C SER A 18 -3.37 4.64 11.06
N PHE A 19 -3.15 3.50 11.71
CA PHE A 19 -2.66 2.25 11.11
C PHE A 19 -3.75 1.65 10.21
N ALA A 20 -3.89 2.15 8.98
CA ALA A 20 -4.83 1.58 8.00
C ALA A 20 -4.22 1.35 6.61
N ILE A 21 -2.95 1.74 6.38
CA ILE A 21 -2.22 1.45 5.15
C ILE A 21 -1.13 0.43 5.48
N SER A 22 -1.23 -0.76 4.88
CA SER A 22 -0.20 -1.80 5.00
C SER A 22 1.15 -1.27 4.49
N GLU A 23 2.24 -1.82 5.00
CA GLU A 23 3.57 -1.43 4.52
C GLU A 23 3.71 -1.63 3.00
N PHE A 24 3.04 -2.66 2.46
CA PHE A 24 2.93 -2.89 1.02
C PHE A 24 2.30 -1.70 0.28
N GLY A 25 1.17 -1.19 0.76
CA GLY A 25 0.52 -0.02 0.15
C GLY A 25 1.41 1.22 0.18
N LYS A 26 2.17 1.43 1.27
CA LYS A 26 3.12 2.55 1.37
C LYS A 26 4.26 2.42 0.36
N GLN A 27 4.90 1.25 0.30
CA GLN A 27 6.03 1.03 -0.60
C GLN A 27 5.61 1.08 -2.07
N PHE A 28 4.43 0.54 -2.44
CA PHE A 28 3.89 0.67 -3.79
C PHE A 28 3.68 2.15 -4.14
N LYS A 29 2.98 2.90 -3.28
CA LYS A 29 2.73 4.32 -3.51
C LYS A 29 4.04 5.09 -3.64
N ALA A 30 4.99 4.87 -2.73
CA ALA A 30 6.30 5.52 -2.78
C ALA A 30 7.01 5.26 -4.12
N LYS A 31 7.05 3.99 -4.57
CA LYS A 31 7.64 3.62 -5.86
C LYS A 31 7.02 4.37 -7.04
N ILE A 32 5.69 4.56 -7.04
CA ILE A 32 5.02 5.34 -8.09
C ILE A 32 5.31 6.83 -7.95
N MET A 33 5.30 7.39 -6.73
CA MET A 33 5.54 8.82 -6.53
C MET A 33 6.96 9.23 -6.91
N GLU A 34 7.94 8.38 -6.63
CA GLU A 34 9.36 8.54 -6.95
C GLU A 34 9.68 8.31 -8.44
N SER A 35 8.73 7.78 -9.22
CA SER A 35 8.92 7.51 -10.65
C SER A 35 8.66 8.74 -11.53
N GLU A 36 9.10 8.68 -12.78
CA GLU A 36 8.85 9.70 -13.81
C GLU A 36 7.45 9.60 -14.44
N LEU A 37 6.54 8.82 -13.85
CA LEU A 37 5.18 8.67 -14.38
C LEU A 37 4.39 9.99 -14.26
N PRO A 38 3.41 10.23 -15.17
CA PRO A 38 2.61 11.45 -15.18
C PRO A 38 1.86 11.71 -13.87
N ASP A 39 1.68 12.99 -13.54
CA ASP A 39 0.99 13.39 -12.32
C ASP A 39 -0.47 12.91 -12.24
N GLU A 40 -1.16 12.82 -13.38
CA GLU A 40 -2.51 12.25 -13.44
C GLU A 40 -2.54 10.78 -13.05
N TYR A 41 -1.53 10.01 -13.46
CA TYR A 41 -1.40 8.63 -13.02
C TYR A 41 -1.07 8.55 -11.53
N LYS A 42 -0.16 9.40 -11.03
CA LYS A 42 0.14 9.50 -9.59
C LYS A 42 -1.12 9.84 -8.78
N LYS A 43 -1.98 10.73 -9.27
CA LYS A 43 -3.29 11.04 -8.66
C LYS A 43 -4.22 9.81 -8.68
N THR A 44 -4.28 9.09 -9.79
CA THR A 44 -5.09 7.87 -9.94
C THR A 44 -4.67 6.81 -8.92
N VAL A 45 -3.36 6.55 -8.80
CA VAL A 45 -2.81 5.62 -7.79
C VAL A 45 -3.11 6.08 -6.36
N ARG A 46 -3.02 7.39 -6.08
CA ARG A 46 -3.39 7.95 -4.77
C ARG A 46 -4.87 7.75 -4.44
N LYS A 47 -5.76 7.91 -5.42
CA LYS A 47 -7.21 7.68 -5.27
C LYS A 47 -7.50 6.19 -5.06
N ALA A 48 -6.86 5.32 -5.84
CA ALA A 48 -7.02 3.87 -5.71
C ALA A 48 -6.55 3.35 -4.34
N ASN A 49 -5.41 3.82 -3.82
CA ASN A 49 -4.90 3.51 -2.48
C ASN A 49 -4.93 2.00 -2.15
N CYS A 50 -5.76 1.55 -1.19
CA CYS A 50 -5.89 0.14 -0.83
C CYS A 50 -6.47 -0.71 -1.97
N TYR A 51 -7.27 -0.11 -2.84
CA TYR A 51 -7.95 -0.78 -3.95
C TYR A 51 -7.02 -1.09 -5.12
N ILE A 52 -5.74 -0.75 -5.02
CA ILE A 52 -4.71 -1.30 -5.91
C ILE A 52 -4.63 -2.82 -5.76
N CYS A 53 -4.84 -3.35 -4.54
CA CYS A 53 -4.80 -4.80 -4.24
C CYS A 53 -6.15 -5.37 -3.76
N HIS A 54 -7.09 -4.52 -3.39
CA HIS A 54 -8.39 -4.92 -2.83
C HIS A 54 -9.55 -4.51 -3.72
N VAL A 55 -10.69 -5.17 -3.54
CA VAL A 55 -11.94 -4.82 -4.23
C VAL A 55 -12.72 -3.80 -3.39
N LYS A 56 -13.20 -2.73 -4.02
CA LYS A 56 -14.04 -1.71 -3.36
C LYS A 56 -15.37 -2.33 -2.93
N GLY A 57 -15.83 -2.00 -1.74
CA GLY A 57 -17.07 -2.56 -1.17
C GLY A 57 -16.89 -3.92 -0.50
N GLU A 58 -15.77 -4.60 -0.70
CA GLU A 58 -15.48 -5.91 -0.11
C GLU A 58 -14.60 -5.82 1.14
N LYS A 59 -14.66 -6.86 1.98
CA LYS A 59 -13.76 -7.00 3.13
C LYS A 59 -12.33 -7.25 2.64
N LYS A 60 -11.42 -6.32 2.96
CA LYS A 60 -10.03 -6.32 2.46
C LYS A 60 -9.24 -7.59 2.83
N ASP A 61 -9.48 -8.15 4.01
CA ASP A 61 -8.76 -9.34 4.45
C ASP A 61 -9.18 -10.60 3.70
N ASP A 62 -10.47 -10.65 3.31
CA ASP A 62 -11.11 -11.79 2.66
C ASP A 62 -10.94 -11.74 1.14
N VAL A 63 -11.17 -10.57 0.53
CA VAL A 63 -11.23 -10.41 -0.92
C VAL A 63 -10.09 -9.52 -1.42
N ARG A 64 -9.36 -10.06 -2.38
CA ARG A 64 -8.32 -9.35 -3.14
C ARG A 64 -8.72 -9.31 -4.60
N ASN A 65 -8.41 -8.18 -5.23
CA ASN A 65 -8.51 -8.05 -6.68
C ASN A 65 -7.40 -8.93 -7.32
N GLU A 66 -7.41 -9.05 -8.64
CA GLU A 66 -6.46 -9.91 -9.35
C GLU A 66 -4.99 -9.55 -9.10
N TYR A 67 -4.68 -8.26 -8.93
CA TYR A 67 -3.34 -7.81 -8.63
C TYR A 67 -2.95 -8.15 -7.18
N GLY A 68 -3.85 -7.97 -6.22
CA GLY A 68 -3.63 -8.38 -4.84
C GLY A 68 -3.44 -9.89 -4.70
N LYS A 69 -4.13 -10.69 -5.51
CA LYS A 69 -3.91 -12.15 -5.60
C LYS A 69 -2.53 -12.45 -6.17
N ALA A 70 -2.10 -11.74 -7.22
CA ALA A 70 -0.76 -11.87 -7.79
C ALA A 70 0.34 -11.50 -6.79
N VAL A 71 0.19 -10.40 -6.07
CA VAL A 71 1.10 -9.96 -5.01
C VAL A 71 1.19 -11.01 -3.90
N LYS A 72 0.06 -11.59 -3.46
CA LYS A 72 0.03 -12.62 -2.40
C LYS A 72 0.84 -13.89 -2.76
N LYS A 73 1.09 -14.16 -4.04
CA LYS A 73 1.96 -15.29 -4.46
C LYS A 73 3.43 -15.09 -4.10
N PHE A 74 3.86 -13.84 -3.92
CA PHE A 74 5.26 -13.48 -3.71
C PHE A 74 5.52 -12.75 -2.39
N LEU A 75 4.48 -12.21 -1.77
CA LEU A 75 4.54 -11.49 -0.49
C LEU A 75 3.45 -11.99 0.45
N SER A 76 3.84 -12.46 1.63
CA SER A 76 2.92 -12.65 2.77
C SER A 76 3.12 -11.52 3.78
N ALA A 77 2.03 -11.02 4.37
CA ALA A 77 2.14 -10.03 5.45
C ALA A 77 2.83 -10.62 6.71
N GLU A 78 2.77 -11.94 6.88
CA GLU A 78 3.38 -12.67 8.00
C GLU A 78 4.91 -12.58 7.98
N ASP A 79 5.51 -12.42 6.79
CA ASP A 79 6.96 -12.25 6.63
C ASP A 79 7.44 -10.84 7.01
N PHE A 80 6.52 -9.90 7.23
CA PHE A 80 6.82 -8.50 7.53
C PHE A 80 6.10 -8.03 8.80
N PRO A 81 6.36 -8.65 9.97
CA PRO A 81 5.87 -8.12 11.23
C PRO A 81 6.45 -6.72 11.49
N LYS A 82 5.75 -5.93 12.31
CA LYS A 82 6.11 -4.52 12.57
C LYS A 82 7.55 -4.37 13.07
N GLU A 83 7.99 -5.30 13.92
CA GLU A 83 9.33 -5.37 14.50
C GLU A 83 10.38 -5.61 13.42
N TYR A 84 10.11 -6.51 12.46
CA TYR A 84 11.01 -6.77 11.34
C TYR A 84 11.17 -5.54 10.45
N ILE A 85 10.06 -4.88 10.09
CA ILE A 85 10.08 -3.65 9.28
C ILE A 85 10.86 -2.54 10.00
N LYS A 86 10.65 -2.39 11.31
CA LYS A 86 11.34 -1.35 12.10
C LYS A 86 12.85 -1.59 12.20
N SER A 87 13.27 -2.84 12.41
CA SER A 87 14.68 -3.20 12.56
C SER A 87 15.40 -3.33 11.23
N ASN A 88 14.69 -3.64 10.15
CA ASN A 88 15.27 -3.91 8.83
C ASN A 88 14.52 -3.13 7.71
N PRO A 89 14.40 -1.80 7.80
CA PRO A 89 13.55 -1.02 6.91
C PRO A 89 13.96 -1.13 5.43
N GLU A 90 15.25 -1.06 5.14
CA GLU A 90 15.77 -1.15 3.76
C GLU A 90 15.62 -2.56 3.18
N GLU A 91 15.89 -3.59 3.98
CA GLU A 91 15.71 -4.98 3.55
C GLU A 91 14.23 -5.29 3.30
N ALA A 92 13.35 -4.86 4.21
CA ALA A 92 11.91 -5.00 4.05
C ALA A 92 11.43 -4.29 2.78
N LYS A 93 11.85 -3.04 2.55
CA LYS A 93 11.57 -2.28 1.32
C LYS A 93 12.03 -3.06 0.09
N ALA A 94 13.28 -3.53 0.06
CA ALA A 94 13.83 -4.25 -1.07
C ALA A 94 13.05 -5.53 -1.39
N LYS A 95 12.72 -6.34 -0.37
CA LYS A 95 11.91 -7.57 -0.54
C LYS A 95 10.50 -7.26 -1.05
N ILE A 96 9.85 -6.24 -0.50
CA ILE A 96 8.52 -5.81 -0.95
C ILE A 96 8.54 -5.37 -2.41
N LEU A 97 9.51 -4.52 -2.79
CA LEU A 97 9.64 -4.06 -4.18
C LEU A 97 9.95 -5.19 -5.16
N ALA A 98 10.78 -6.17 -4.76
CA ALA A 98 11.05 -7.36 -5.55
C ALA A 98 9.78 -8.22 -5.72
N GLY A 99 8.97 -8.36 -4.67
CA GLY A 99 7.68 -9.04 -4.73
C GLY A 99 6.70 -8.36 -5.70
N PHE A 100 6.63 -7.03 -5.68
CA PHE A 100 5.85 -6.28 -6.67
C PHE A 100 6.37 -6.46 -8.10
N GLN A 101 7.69 -6.49 -8.28
CA GLN A 101 8.28 -6.72 -9.60
C GLN A 101 7.88 -8.10 -10.15
N LYS A 102 7.94 -9.16 -9.33
CA LYS A 102 7.47 -10.49 -9.72
C LYS A 102 5.97 -10.52 -10.00
N ALA A 103 5.17 -9.83 -9.19
CA ALA A 103 3.73 -9.70 -9.46
C ALA A 103 3.47 -8.99 -10.80
N ASN A 104 4.29 -7.99 -11.15
CA ASN A 104 4.18 -7.22 -12.39
C ASN A 104 4.43 -8.06 -13.66
N GLU A 105 5.10 -9.20 -13.55
CA GLU A 105 5.33 -10.15 -14.66
C GLU A 105 4.09 -11.04 -14.94
N LEU A 106 3.18 -11.16 -13.97
CA LEU A 106 1.94 -11.90 -14.15
C LEU A 106 0.92 -11.11 -14.97
N LYS A 107 -0.03 -11.83 -15.56
CA LYS A 107 -1.09 -11.27 -16.40
C LYS A 107 -2.35 -10.94 -15.60
N SER A 108 -2.95 -9.82 -15.94
CA SER A 108 -4.34 -9.47 -15.64
C SER A 108 -5.29 -10.35 -16.48
N THR A 109 -6.56 -10.40 -16.09
CA THR A 109 -7.68 -11.04 -16.79
C THR A 109 -7.86 -10.53 -18.21
N ASP A 110 -7.44 -9.29 -18.49
CA ASP A 110 -7.41 -8.71 -19.84
C ASP A 110 -6.25 -9.23 -20.73
N GLY A 111 -5.40 -10.11 -20.18
CA GLY A 111 -4.29 -10.75 -20.88
C GLY A 111 -2.99 -9.94 -20.91
N ARG A 112 -2.99 -8.68 -20.45
CA ARG A 112 -1.78 -7.84 -20.35
C ARG A 112 -1.05 -8.10 -19.04
N ALA A 113 0.28 -8.00 -19.06
CA ALA A 113 1.07 -8.06 -17.83
C ALA A 113 0.73 -6.85 -16.95
N PHE A 114 0.63 -7.05 -15.63
CA PHE A 114 0.35 -5.96 -14.67
C PHE A 114 1.35 -4.81 -14.79
N GLY A 115 2.64 -5.13 -14.97
CA GLY A 115 3.68 -4.13 -15.20
C GLY A 115 3.51 -3.36 -16.51
N ALA A 116 2.95 -3.97 -17.55
CA ALA A 116 2.65 -3.29 -18.81
C ALA A 116 1.50 -2.28 -18.66
N LYS A 117 0.50 -2.60 -17.83
CA LYS A 117 -0.60 -1.68 -17.50
C LYS A 117 -0.10 -0.47 -16.70
N ILE A 118 0.72 -0.72 -15.66
CA ILE A 118 1.33 0.36 -14.87
C ILE A 118 2.18 1.29 -15.76
N LYS A 119 2.97 0.74 -16.68
CA LYS A 119 3.75 1.51 -17.66
C LYS A 119 2.88 2.30 -18.64
N ALA A 120 1.68 1.79 -18.93
CA ALA A 120 0.68 2.47 -19.75
C ALA A 120 -0.19 3.45 -18.95
N HIS A 121 0.15 3.72 -17.68
CA HIS A 121 -0.60 4.62 -16.79
C HIS A 121 -2.01 4.12 -16.45
N GLU A 122 -2.18 2.80 -16.45
CA GLU A 122 -3.41 2.12 -16.08
C GLU A 122 -3.25 1.41 -14.74
N LEU A 123 -4.34 1.29 -13.97
CA LEU A 123 -4.32 0.47 -12.76
C LEU A 123 -4.09 -1.00 -13.13
N PRO A 124 -3.36 -1.76 -12.30
CA PRO A 124 -3.00 -3.13 -12.64
C PRO A 124 -4.23 -4.06 -12.69
N ALA A 125 -5.15 -3.93 -11.74
CA ALA A 125 -6.35 -4.75 -11.65
C ALA A 125 -7.53 -4.15 -12.41
N THR A 126 -8.31 -5.00 -13.08
CA THR A 126 -9.60 -4.66 -13.71
C THR A 126 -10.80 -4.90 -12.79
N ASP A 127 -10.64 -5.74 -11.76
CA ASP A 127 -11.70 -6.18 -10.85
C ASP A 127 -11.70 -5.41 -9.51
N ALA A 128 -11.10 -4.22 -9.46
CA ALA A 128 -11.01 -3.42 -8.24
C ALA A 128 -12.33 -2.73 -7.84
N GLY A 129 -13.33 -2.67 -8.74
CA GLY A 129 -14.60 -1.97 -8.50
C GLY A 129 -14.43 -0.45 -8.36
N LEU A 130 -13.47 0.13 -9.10
CA LEU A 130 -13.13 1.56 -9.05
C LEU A 130 -13.75 2.37 -10.19
N ASP A 131 -14.43 1.72 -11.12
CA ASP A 131 -15.24 2.39 -12.13
C ASP A 131 -16.49 2.95 -11.45
N ASP A 132 -16.72 4.25 -11.59
CA ASP A 132 -17.89 4.96 -11.04
C ASP A 132 -19.17 4.62 -11.81
#